data_AF-F7NER3-F1
#
_entry.id   AF-F7NER3-F1
#
_cell.length_a   1.000
_cell.length_b   1.000
_cell.length_c   1.000
_cell.angle_alpha   90.00
_cell.angle_beta   90.00
_cell.angle_gamma   90.00
#
_symmetry.space_group_name_H-M   'P 1'
#
loop_
_entity.id
_entity.type
_entity.pdbx_description
1 polymer ?
#
loop_
_entity_poly.entity_id
_entity_poly.type
_entity_poly.pdbx_seq_one_letter_code
_entity_poly.pdbx_strand_id
1 'polypeptide(L)'
;MLDLDAIMETIIDSAVEGIAIVDTQGIIVFLNKAYENILGVKKEDAIGRHVTEVIDFTRLHIVIKTGIPEIGEIQQIRGKNTIVQRLPIIKNGQIIAGVGKVIFKNEEEVQDIIHKLETKVKYLESELNNLFAAKYSAVKLAISRGGHQSWRGSYEQDFFHTGEFVKKNS
;
A
#
# COMPACT_ATOMS: atom_id res chain seq x y z
N MET A 1 7.61 -26.42 24.30
CA MET A 1 6.41 -25.56 24.18
C MET A 1 6.81 -24.37 23.33
N LEU A 2 5.99 -23.96 22.36
CA LEU A 2 6.30 -22.77 21.54
C LEU A 2 6.11 -21.52 22.41
N ASP A 3 7.11 -20.64 22.42
CA ASP A 3 7.04 -19.34 23.08
C ASP A 3 6.38 -18.34 22.12
N LEU A 4 5.09 -18.09 22.33
CA LEU A 4 4.31 -17.25 21.44
C LEU A 4 4.73 -15.77 21.51
N ASP A 5 5.18 -15.30 22.67
CA ASP A 5 5.60 -13.91 22.86
C ASP A 5 6.88 -13.64 22.06
N ALA A 6 7.87 -14.54 22.14
CA ALA A 6 9.10 -14.45 21.35
C ALA A 6 8.84 -14.53 19.84
N ILE A 7 7.90 -15.37 19.40
CA ILE A 7 7.51 -15.46 17.99
C ILE A 7 6.86 -14.16 17.52
N MET A 8 5.93 -13.60 18.32
CA MET A 8 5.27 -12.33 18.00
C MET A 8 6.25 -11.17 17.93
N GLU A 9 7.20 -11.08 18.87
CA GLU A 9 8.27 -10.08 18.82
C GLU A 9 9.09 -10.23 17.53
N THR A 10 9.50 -11.45 17.18
CA THR A 10 10.27 -11.72 15.96
C THR A 10 9.50 -11.34 14.69
N ILE A 11 8.20 -11.64 14.62
CA ILE A 11 7.34 -11.27 13.48
C ILE A 11 7.26 -9.75 13.35
N ILE A 12 7.01 -9.04 14.46
CA ILE A 12 6.86 -7.58 14.44
C ILE A 12 8.20 -6.88 14.14
N ASP A 13 9.33 -7.41 14.63
CA ASP A 13 10.67 -6.91 14.32
C ASP A 13 11.08 -7.15 12.87
N SER A 14 10.57 -8.20 12.24
CA SER A 14 10.79 -8.47 10.81
C SER A 14 10.00 -7.53 9.88
N ALA A 15 9.03 -6.79 10.41
CA ALA A 15 8.21 -5.89 9.62
C ALA A 15 9.03 -4.71 9.07
N VAL A 16 8.79 -4.38 7.80
CA VAL A 16 9.44 -3.23 7.13
C VAL A 16 8.91 -1.89 7.68
N GLU A 17 7.65 -1.88 8.10
CA GLU A 17 6.96 -0.75 8.72
C GLU A 17 7.52 -0.49 10.12
N GLY A 18 7.69 0.78 10.47
CA GLY A 18 7.97 1.17 11.86
C GLY A 18 6.73 0.97 12.71
N ILE A 19 6.82 0.21 13.81
CA ILE A 19 5.68 -0.12 14.69
C ILE A 19 6.00 0.25 16.14
N ALA A 20 5.15 1.08 16.74
CA ALA A 20 5.20 1.44 18.15
C ALA A 20 3.87 1.09 18.81
N ILE A 21 3.93 0.52 20.01
CA ILE A 21 2.74 0.25 20.83
C ILE A 21 2.87 1.04 22.12
N VAL A 22 1.78 1.69 22.51
CA VAL A 22 1.66 2.41 23.77
C VAL A 22 0.52 1.84 24.62
N ASP A 23 0.65 1.95 25.93
CA ASP A 23 -0.46 1.70 26.85
C ASP A 23 -1.50 2.83 26.83
N THR A 24 -2.52 2.75 27.69
CA THR A 24 -3.59 3.76 27.78
C THR A 24 -3.12 5.10 28.37
N GLN A 25 -1.93 5.15 28.98
CA GLN A 25 -1.31 6.37 29.47
C GLN A 25 -0.37 6.99 28.43
N GLY A 26 -0.20 6.36 27.27
CA GLY A 26 0.71 6.83 26.22
C GLY A 26 2.17 6.45 26.46
N ILE A 27 2.44 5.51 27.37
CA ILE A 27 3.78 4.99 27.63
C ILE A 27 4.11 3.93 26.59
N ILE A 28 5.30 4.05 25.96
CA ILE A 28 5.76 3.09 24.96
C ILE A 28 6.06 1.75 25.65
N VAL A 29 5.36 0.71 25.21
CA VAL A 29 5.52 -0.68 25.69
C VAL A 29 6.21 -1.57 24.66
N PHE A 30 6.26 -1.14 23.40
CA PHE A 30 6.96 -1.85 22.34
C PHE A 30 7.39 -0.89 21.23
N LEU A 31 8.56 -1.14 20.65
CA LEU A 31 9.11 -0.42 19.50
C LEU A 31 9.91 -1.41 18.65
N ASN A 32 9.55 -1.59 17.37
CA ASN A 32 10.25 -2.54 16.51
C ASN A 32 11.55 -1.98 15.91
N LYS A 33 12.36 -2.87 15.34
CA LYS A 33 13.63 -2.52 14.71
C LYS A 33 13.51 -1.45 13.62
N ALA A 34 12.45 -1.51 12.81
CA ALA A 34 12.24 -0.53 11.74
C ALA A 34 11.99 0.88 12.31
N TYR A 35 11.27 1.00 13.43
CA TYR A 35 10.99 2.29 14.04
C TYR A 35 12.22 2.87 14.76
N GLU A 36 13.06 2.03 15.38
CA GLU A 36 14.38 2.46 15.89
C GLU A 36 15.18 3.17 14.79
N ASN A 37 15.22 2.59 13.59
CA ASN A 37 15.95 3.16 12.46
C ASN A 37 15.34 4.48 11.96
N ILE A 38 14.01 4.60 11.97
CA ILE A 38 13.29 5.82 11.57
C ILE A 38 13.54 6.95 12.56
N LEU A 39 13.49 6.66 13.86
CA LEU A 39 13.68 7.64 14.93
C LEU A 39 15.17 7.91 15.21
N GLY A 40 16.05 6.98 14.85
CA GLY A 40 17.45 6.98 15.25
C GLY A 40 17.64 6.93 16.77
N VAL A 41 16.75 6.19 17.46
CA VAL A 41 16.81 5.92 18.90
C VAL A 41 16.80 4.42 19.11
N LYS A 42 17.34 3.94 20.23
CA LYS A 42 17.25 2.53 20.58
C LYS A 42 15.95 2.22 21.31
N LYS A 43 15.42 1.01 21.16
CA LYS A 43 14.18 0.57 21.83
C LYS A 43 14.34 0.66 23.34
N GLU A 44 15.51 0.31 23.87
CA GLU A 44 15.78 0.35 25.30
C GLU A 44 15.69 1.77 25.88
N ASP A 45 15.98 2.81 25.08
CA ASP A 45 15.90 4.22 25.48
C ASP A 45 14.50 4.81 25.30
N ALA A 46 13.61 4.11 24.61
CA ALA A 46 12.25 4.53 24.29
C ALA A 46 11.18 3.88 25.19
N ILE A 47 11.38 2.61 25.55
CA ILE A 47 10.45 1.84 26.36
C ILE A 47 10.30 2.48 27.75
N GLY A 48 9.06 2.56 28.24
CA GLY A 48 8.74 3.16 29.53
C GLY A 48 8.64 4.69 29.54
N ARG A 49 8.89 5.35 28.40
CA ARG A 49 8.72 6.80 28.25
C ARG A 49 7.40 7.15 27.57
N HIS A 50 6.89 8.35 27.86
CA HIS A 50 5.70 8.84 27.18
C HIS A 50 6.01 9.10 25.71
N VAL A 51 5.11 8.72 24.81
CA VAL A 51 5.33 8.72 23.36
C VAL A 51 5.69 10.10 22.80
N THR A 52 5.22 11.18 23.42
CA THR A 52 5.52 12.57 23.02
C THR A 52 6.95 13.00 23.36
N GLU A 53 7.66 12.26 24.22
CA GLU A 53 9.07 12.55 24.55
C GLU A 53 10.05 11.87 23.60
N VAL A 54 9.56 10.90 22.82
CA VAL A 54 10.38 10.04 21.95
C VAL A 54 10.06 10.27 20.48
N ILE A 55 8.79 10.52 20.16
CA ILE A 55 8.30 10.64 18.78
C ILE A 55 7.77 12.06 18.55
N ASP A 56 8.53 12.87 17.82
CA ASP A 56 8.18 14.24 17.50
C ASP A 56 6.83 14.34 16.77
N PHE A 57 5.99 15.30 17.20
CA PHE A 57 4.69 15.59 16.61
C PHE A 57 3.73 14.39 16.54
N THR A 58 3.97 13.33 17.32
CA THR A 58 3.06 12.20 17.40
C THR A 58 1.72 12.61 17.98
N ARG A 59 0.66 11.99 17.44
CA ARG A 59 -0.71 12.11 17.97
C ARG A 59 -1.22 10.78 18.53
N LEU A 60 -0.34 9.79 18.72
CA LEU A 60 -0.76 8.47 19.22
C LEU A 60 -1.40 8.55 20.61
N HIS A 61 -0.90 9.45 21.45
CA HIS A 61 -1.48 9.77 22.77
C HIS A 61 -2.87 10.41 22.69
N ILE A 62 -3.25 11.01 21.56
CA ILE A 62 -4.59 11.56 21.31
C ILE A 62 -5.52 10.41 20.89
N VAL A 63 -5.08 9.58 19.95
CA VAL A 63 -5.84 8.42 19.44
C VAL A 63 -6.26 7.47 20.56
N ILE A 64 -5.37 7.18 21.52
CA ILE A 64 -5.72 6.33 22.68
C ILE A 64 -6.72 7.00 23.65
N LYS A 65 -6.79 8.34 23.68
CA LYS A 65 -7.74 9.09 24.53
C LYS A 65 -9.10 9.22 23.86
N THR A 66 -9.13 9.45 22.55
CA THR A 66 -10.35 9.70 21.80
C THR A 66 -10.98 8.41 21.28
N GLY A 67 -10.20 7.36 21.08
CA GLY A 67 -10.63 6.15 20.37
C GLY A 67 -10.86 6.37 18.86
N ILE A 68 -10.48 7.53 18.33
CA ILE A 68 -10.66 7.85 16.91
C ILE A 68 -9.39 7.48 16.17
N PRO A 69 -9.43 6.55 15.20
CA PRO A 69 -8.27 6.19 14.39
C PRO A 69 -7.85 7.33 13.47
N GLU A 70 -6.55 7.48 13.26
CA GLU A 70 -5.97 8.42 12.29
C GLU A 70 -5.19 7.61 11.24
N ILE A 71 -5.55 7.72 9.96
CA ILE A 71 -5.06 6.83 8.89
C ILE A 71 -4.55 7.66 7.72
N GLY A 72 -3.30 7.43 7.31
CA GLY A 72 -2.70 8.15 6.18
C GLY A 72 -2.28 9.58 6.50
N GLU A 73 -2.16 9.92 7.79
CA GLU A 73 -1.79 11.25 8.23
C GLU A 73 -0.31 11.53 7.99
N ILE A 74 0.00 12.77 7.66
CA ILE A 74 1.39 13.23 7.54
C ILE A 74 1.90 13.61 8.93
N GLN A 75 3.07 13.08 9.29
CA GLN A 75 3.81 13.45 10.48
C GLN A 75 5.25 13.79 10.10
N GLN A 76 5.78 14.88 10.62
CA GLN A 76 7.21 15.17 10.45
C GLN A 76 8.02 14.38 11.49
N ILE A 77 8.93 13.53 11.04
CA ILE A 77 9.86 12.81 11.91
C ILE A 77 11.27 13.11 11.42
N ARG A 78 12.12 13.68 12.29
CA ARG A 78 13.50 14.09 11.95
C ARG A 78 13.58 14.95 10.66
N GLY A 79 12.64 15.87 10.49
CA GLY A 79 12.57 16.75 9.31
C GLY A 79 12.05 16.12 8.03
N LYS A 80 11.64 14.84 8.03
CA LYS A 80 11.05 14.17 6.87
C LYS A 80 9.55 14.03 7.03
N ASN A 81 8.80 14.27 5.95
CA ASN A 81 7.37 13.97 5.90
C ASN A 81 7.17 12.46 5.84
N THR A 82 6.58 11.89 6.88
CA THR A 82 6.26 10.46 6.99
C THR A 82 4.75 10.29 6.94
N ILE A 83 4.28 9.22 6.29
CA ILE A 83 2.87 8.85 6.31
C ILE A 83 2.68 7.79 7.37
N VAL A 84 1.77 8.05 8.30
CA VAL A 84 1.55 7.22 9.47
C VAL A 84 0.10 6.79 9.62
N GLN A 85 -0.08 5.72 10.37
CA GLN A 85 -1.38 5.26 10.83
C GLN A 85 -1.33 5.06 12.33
N ARG A 86 -2.40 5.45 13.03
CA ARG A 86 -2.52 5.36 14.49
C ARG A 86 -3.89 4.76 14.81
N LEU A 87 -3.90 3.60 15.46
CA LEU A 87 -5.11 2.87 15.76
C LEU A 87 -5.22 2.61 17.26
N PRO A 88 -6.41 2.81 17.88
CA PRO A 88 -6.65 2.29 19.21
C PRO A 88 -6.83 0.77 19.13
N ILE A 89 -6.29 0.05 20.11
CA ILE A 89 -6.52 -1.38 20.30
C ILE A 89 -7.66 -1.52 21.29
N ILE A 90 -8.78 -2.08 20.84
CA ILE A 90 -10.02 -2.19 21.60
C ILE A 90 -10.28 -3.65 21.93
N LYS A 91 -10.53 -3.94 23.21
CA LYS A 91 -10.95 -5.26 23.70
C LYS A 91 -12.15 -5.09 24.62
N ASN A 92 -13.22 -5.84 24.37
CA ASN A 92 -14.47 -5.77 25.15
C ASN A 92 -15.04 -4.34 25.26
N GLY A 93 -14.94 -3.55 24.18
CA GLY A 93 -15.41 -2.16 24.15
C GLY A 93 -14.52 -1.14 24.88
N GLN A 94 -13.38 -1.56 25.43
CA GLN A 94 -12.43 -0.69 26.11
C GLN A 94 -11.14 -0.56 25.30
N ILE A 95 -10.58 0.66 25.24
CA ILE A 95 -9.25 0.89 24.68
C ILE A 95 -8.24 0.32 25.68
N ILE A 96 -7.41 -0.62 25.23
CA ILE A 96 -6.39 -1.27 26.06
C ILE A 96 -4.96 -0.85 25.69
N ALA A 97 -4.76 -0.32 24.48
CA ALA A 97 -3.48 0.15 23.97
C ALA A 97 -3.68 1.00 22.71
N GLY A 98 -2.60 1.58 22.18
CA GLY A 98 -2.57 2.20 20.86
C GLY A 98 -1.40 1.65 20.04
N VAL A 99 -1.58 1.54 18.72
CA VAL A 99 -0.52 1.18 17.78
C VAL A 99 -0.31 2.31 16.79
N GLY A 100 0.94 2.78 16.67
CA GLY A 100 1.41 3.68 15.64
C GLY A 100 2.23 2.91 14.61
N LYS A 101 1.96 3.15 13.33
CA LYS A 101 2.67 2.54 12.20
C LYS A 101 3.18 3.62 11.25
N VAL A 102 4.40 3.46 10.76
CA VAL A 102 4.95 4.24 9.64
C VAL A 102 4.75 3.44 8.36
N ILE A 103 3.88 3.96 7.47
CA ILE A 103 3.55 3.34 6.19
C ILE A 103 4.57 3.77 5.12
N PHE A 104 4.92 5.05 5.10
CA PHE A 104 5.96 5.61 4.22
C PHE A 104 6.92 6.49 5.01
N LYS A 105 8.22 6.26 4.85
CA LYS A 105 9.28 6.94 5.60
C LYS A 105 9.65 8.30 5.03
N ASN A 106 9.29 8.56 3.79
CA ASN A 106 9.54 9.80 3.07
C ASN A 106 8.73 9.82 1.76
N GLU A 107 8.79 10.96 1.07
CA GLU A 107 8.15 11.15 -0.23
C GLU A 107 8.79 10.29 -1.33
N GLU A 108 10.09 9.97 -1.24
CA GLU A 108 10.81 9.13 -2.20
C GLU A 108 10.23 7.71 -2.29
N GLU A 109 9.88 7.08 -1.15
CA GLU A 109 9.22 5.77 -1.12
C GLU A 109 7.86 5.80 -1.85
N VAL A 110 7.12 6.91 -1.74
CA VAL A 110 5.84 7.09 -2.44
C VAL A 110 6.09 7.25 -3.94
N GLN A 111 7.08 8.05 -4.33
CA GLN A 111 7.46 8.25 -5.73
C GLN A 111 7.94 6.96 -6.39
N ASP A 112 8.72 6.15 -5.68
CA ASP A 112 9.18 4.84 -6.16
C ASP A 112 8.01 3.90 -6.48
N ILE A 113 6.99 3.89 -5.62
CA ILE A 113 5.80 3.07 -5.83
C ILE A 113 5.00 3.60 -7.02
N ILE A 114 4.81 4.91 -7.11
CA ILE A 114 4.15 5.55 -8.27
C ILE A 114 4.87 5.17 -9.55
N HIS A 115 6.19 5.29 -9.60
CA HIS A 115 7.00 4.95 -10.77
C HIS A 115 6.90 3.48 -11.17
N LYS A 116 6.91 2.55 -10.18
CA LYS A 116 6.71 1.12 -10.42
C LYS A 116 5.32 0.83 -11.00
N LEU A 117 4.28 1.48 -10.48
CA LEU A 117 2.92 1.34 -10.97
C LEU A 117 2.80 1.88 -12.41
N GLU A 118 3.30 3.07 -12.69
CA GLU A 118 3.32 3.65 -14.04
C GLU A 118 4.03 2.75 -15.04
N THR A 119 5.20 2.21 -14.67
CA THR A 119 5.97 1.29 -15.52
C THR A 119 5.16 0.02 -15.82
N LYS A 120 4.46 -0.52 -14.82
CA LYS A 120 3.63 -1.72 -15.01
C LYS A 120 2.42 -1.43 -15.89
N VAL A 121 1.76 -0.28 -15.72
CA VAL A 121 0.63 0.15 -16.57
C VAL A 121 1.07 0.24 -18.02
N LYS A 122 2.16 0.97 -18.30
CA LYS A 122 2.73 1.10 -19.66
C LYS A 122 3.07 -0.25 -20.29
N TYR A 123 3.65 -1.17 -19.51
CA TYR A 123 3.94 -2.52 -19.97
C TYR A 123 2.68 -3.29 -20.37
N LEU A 124 1.63 -3.25 -19.54
CA LEU A 124 0.37 -3.94 -19.80
C LEU A 124 -0.35 -3.37 -21.03
N GLU A 125 -0.33 -2.05 -21.21
CA GLU A 125 -0.87 -1.40 -22.41
C GLU A 125 -0.16 -1.85 -23.68
N SER A 126 1.17 -1.94 -23.65
CA SER A 126 1.98 -2.43 -24.78
C SER A 126 1.67 -3.89 -25.10
N GLU A 127 1.58 -4.76 -24.09
CA GLU A 127 1.25 -6.17 -24.26
C GLU A 127 -0.16 -6.37 -24.85
N LEU A 128 -1.13 -5.60 -24.35
CA LEU A 128 -2.50 -5.60 -24.87
C LEU A 128 -2.55 -5.17 -26.35
N ASN A 129 -1.83 -4.11 -26.70
CA ASN A 129 -1.74 -3.62 -28.08
C ASN A 129 -1.09 -4.67 -29.02
N ASN A 130 -0.04 -5.35 -28.56
CA ASN A 130 0.61 -6.42 -29.32
C ASN A 130 -0.33 -7.62 -29.55
N LEU A 131 -1.12 -8.00 -28.52
CA LEU A 131 -2.11 -9.06 -28.64
C LEU A 131 -3.23 -8.70 -29.63
N PHE A 132 -3.73 -7.46 -29.58
CA PHE A 132 -4.72 -7.00 -30.55
C PHE A 132 -4.14 -7.01 -31.97
N ALA A 133 -2.95 -6.47 -32.19
CA ALA A 133 -2.28 -6.48 -33.49
C ALA A 133 -2.08 -7.91 -34.04
N ALA A 134 -1.66 -8.85 -33.19
CA ALA A 134 -1.55 -10.26 -33.55
C ALA A 134 -2.89 -10.87 -33.95
N LYS A 135 -3.97 -10.61 -33.19
CA LYS A 135 -5.32 -11.11 -33.47
C LYS A 135 -5.87 -10.56 -34.80
N TYR A 136 -5.73 -9.25 -35.03
CA TYR A 136 -6.12 -8.63 -36.30
C TYR A 136 -5.36 -9.24 -37.48
N SER A 137 -4.05 -9.46 -37.32
CA SER A 137 -3.22 -10.08 -38.37
C SER A 137 -3.66 -11.52 -38.67
N ALA A 138 -3.94 -12.32 -37.64
CA ALA A 138 -4.43 -13.68 -37.79
C ALA A 138 -5.80 -13.74 -38.52
N VAL A 139 -6.74 -12.86 -38.16
CA VAL A 139 -8.05 -12.76 -38.83
C VAL A 139 -7.87 -12.36 -40.30
N LYS A 140 -7.02 -11.38 -40.59
CA LYS A 140 -6.74 -10.94 -41.97
C LYS A 140 -6.13 -12.05 -42.82
N LEU A 141 -5.22 -12.85 -42.26
CA LEU A 141 -4.65 -14.04 -42.90
C LEU A 141 -5.68 -15.15 -43.15
N ALA A 142 -6.61 -15.37 -42.21
CA ALA A 142 -7.69 -16.34 -42.40
C ALA A 142 -8.64 -15.93 -43.53
N ILE A 143 -9.01 -14.65 -43.61
CA ILE A 143 -9.86 -14.11 -44.68
C ILE A 143 -9.15 -14.21 -46.05
N SER A 144 -7.85 -13.89 -46.13
CA SER A 144 -7.11 -13.95 -47.39
C SER A 144 -6.88 -15.38 -47.91
N ARG A 145 -6.75 -16.36 -47.00
CA ARG A 145 -6.65 -17.79 -47.36
C ARG A 145 -8.02 -18.43 -47.65
N GLY A 146 -9.10 -17.92 -47.07
CA GLY A 146 -10.49 -18.35 -47.34
C GLY A 146 -11.12 -17.75 -48.60
N GLY A 147 -10.42 -16.86 -49.31
CA GLY A 147 -10.88 -16.16 -50.52
C GLY A 147 -11.14 -17.04 -51.76
N HIS A 148 -11.11 -18.36 -51.63
CA HIS A 148 -11.49 -19.30 -52.68
C HIS A 148 -12.52 -20.33 -52.20
N GLN A 149 -13.52 -19.93 -51.38
CA GLN A 149 -14.85 -20.56 -51.39
C GLN A 149 -15.86 -19.74 -50.55
N SER A 150 -16.78 -19.09 -51.26
CA SER A 150 -18.14 -18.68 -50.86
C SER A 150 -18.51 -18.71 -49.37
N TRP A 151 -18.46 -17.56 -48.68
CA TRP A 151 -19.22 -17.32 -47.44
C TRP A 151 -19.75 -15.87 -47.44
N ARG A 152 -20.96 -15.68 -47.98
CA ARG A 152 -21.82 -14.53 -47.65
C ARG A 152 -22.79 -15.01 -46.57
N GLY A 153 -22.69 -14.48 -45.37
CA GLY A 153 -23.69 -14.69 -44.33
C GLY A 153 -23.16 -14.43 -42.92
N SER A 154 -23.68 -13.37 -42.30
CA SER A 154 -23.81 -13.15 -40.86
C SER A 154 -22.53 -12.99 -40.00
N TYR A 155 -21.73 -11.95 -40.21
CA TYR A 155 -20.88 -11.35 -39.14
C TYR A 155 -20.70 -9.82 -39.27
N GLU A 156 -21.54 -9.13 -40.05
CA GLU A 156 -21.43 -7.66 -40.21
C GLU A 156 -22.03 -6.85 -39.06
N GLN A 157 -22.74 -7.46 -38.10
CA GLN A 157 -23.40 -6.70 -37.02
C GLN A 157 -22.54 -6.52 -35.76
N ASP A 158 -21.54 -7.37 -35.50
CA ASP A 158 -20.77 -7.29 -34.25
C ASP A 158 -19.56 -6.34 -34.33
N PHE A 159 -19.08 -6.00 -35.53
CA PHE A 159 -17.87 -5.18 -35.69
C PHE A 159 -18.10 -3.67 -35.59
N PHE A 160 -19.33 -3.19 -35.79
CA PHE A 160 -19.61 -1.75 -35.74
C PHE A 160 -19.73 -1.19 -34.33
N HIS A 161 -20.03 -2.02 -33.31
CA HIS A 161 -20.17 -1.53 -31.93
C HIS A 161 -18.83 -1.37 -31.19
N THR A 162 -17.75 -2.03 -31.63
CA THR A 162 -16.43 -1.91 -30.99
C THR A 162 -15.59 -0.74 -31.49
N GLY A 163 -15.91 -0.17 -32.66
CA GLY A 163 -15.14 0.93 -33.25
C GLY A 163 -15.47 2.33 -32.69
N GLU A 164 -16.67 2.54 -32.15
CA GLU A 164 -17.09 3.88 -31.66
C GLU A 164 -16.57 4.22 -30.26
N PHE A 165 -16.19 3.23 -29.45
CA PHE A 165 -15.67 3.49 -28.10
C PHE A 165 -14.25 4.08 -28.08
N VAL A 166 -13.44 3.84 -29.12
CA VAL A 166 -12.04 4.31 -29.18
C VAL A 166 -11.92 5.78 -29.56
N LYS A 167 -12.92 6.36 -30.24
CA LYS A 167 -12.88 7.76 -30.70
C LYS A 167 -13.46 8.78 -29.70
N LYS A 168 -14.07 8.35 -28.60
CA LYS A 168 -14.74 9.27 -27.66
C LYS A 168 -13.91 9.66 -26.43
N ASN A 169 -12.75 9.04 -26.23
CA ASN A 169 -11.87 9.25 -25.05
C ASN A 169 -10.40 9.57 -25.42
N SER A 170 -10.15 10.14 -26.60
CA SER A 170 -8.84 10.67 -27.03
C SER A 170 -8.86 12.18 -27.13
#